data_AF-A0A1B8Y340-F1
#
_entry.id   AF-A0A1B8Y340-F1
#
_cell.length_a   1.000
_cell.length_b   1.000
_cell.length_c   1.000
_cell.angle_alpha   90.00
_cell.angle_beta   90.00
_cell.angle_gamma   90.00
#
_symmetry.space_group_name_H-M   'P 1'
#
loop_
_entity.id
_entity.type
_entity.pdbx_description
1 polymer ?
#
loop_
_entity_poly.entity_id
_entity_poly.type
_entity_poly.pdbx_seq_one_letter_code
_entity_poly.pdbx_strand_id
1 'polypeptide(L)' 'MAESEAETPSTPCEFESKYFEYNGIRLPPFCRGKMEEISDFPVRKNDIWIVTYPKS' A
#
# COMPACT_ATOMS: atom_id res chain seq x y z
N MET A 1 36.94 -13.42 15.30
CA MET A 1 36.02 -14.34 14.60
C MET A 1 34.73 -13.58 14.36
N ALA A 2 34.12 -13.80 13.20
CA ALA A 2 33.17 -12.95 12.51
C ALA A 2 31.95 -12.48 13.35
N GLU A 3 31.57 -11.21 13.15
CA GLU A 3 30.24 -10.69 13.47
C GLU A 3 29.23 -11.41 12.57
N SER A 4 28.36 -12.24 13.16
CA SER A 4 27.27 -12.91 12.46
C SER A 4 26.11 -11.94 12.26
N GLU A 5 25.78 -11.72 11.00
CA GLU A 5 24.69 -10.91 10.48
C GLU A 5 23.34 -11.34 11.09
N ALA A 6 22.50 -10.34 11.42
CA ALA A 6 21.18 -10.57 11.98
C ALA A 6 20.22 -11.12 10.91
N GLU A 7 20.16 -12.44 10.77
CA GLU A 7 19.06 -13.13 10.09
C GLU A 7 17.90 -13.29 11.07
N THR A 8 17.05 -12.26 11.20
CA THR A 8 15.76 -12.44 11.88
C THR A 8 14.78 -13.14 10.95
N PRO A 9 14.18 -14.27 11.38
CA PRO A 9 13.38 -15.13 10.53
C PRO A 9 12.15 -14.39 10.00
N SER A 10 11.99 -14.38 8.68
CA SER A 10 10.78 -14.00 7.96
C SER A 10 9.59 -14.71 8.59
N THR A 11 8.82 -14.01 9.42
CA THR A 11 7.61 -14.56 10.04
C THR A 11 6.56 -14.73 8.94
N PRO A 12 6.22 -15.95 8.52
CA PRO A 12 5.27 -16.19 7.44
C PRO A 12 3.92 -16.52 8.09
N CYS A 13 3.06 -15.51 8.36
CA CYS A 13 1.62 -15.76 8.54
C CYS A 13 0.69 -14.53 8.66
N GLU A 14 1.19 -13.31 8.96
CA GLU A 14 0.29 -12.14 9.17
C GLU A 14 0.40 -11.03 8.13
N PHE A 15 1.26 -11.19 7.11
CA PHE A 15 1.52 -10.15 6.11
C PHE A 15 0.46 -10.10 4.99
N GLU A 16 -0.23 -11.21 4.72
CA GLU A 16 -1.18 -11.34 3.60
C GLU A 16 -2.47 -10.53 3.78
N SER A 17 -2.83 -10.18 5.02
CA SER A 17 -4.03 -9.38 5.32
C SER A 17 -3.73 -7.91 5.61
N LYS A 18 -2.44 -7.53 5.72
CA LYS A 18 -2.03 -6.21 6.19
C LYS A 18 -1.90 -5.17 5.07
N TYR A 19 -1.61 -5.62 3.85
CA TYR A 19 -1.46 -4.75 2.69
C TYR A 19 -2.08 -5.40 1.46
N PHE A 20 -2.62 -4.56 0.58
CA PHE A 20 -3.12 -4.91 -0.73
C PHE A 20 -2.08 -4.51 -1.77
N GLU A 21 -1.57 -5.47 -2.54
CA GLU A 21 -0.65 -5.16 -3.64
C GLU A 21 -1.45 -4.81 -4.90
N TYR A 22 -1.15 -3.65 -5.48
CA TYR A 22 -1.74 -3.17 -6.72
C TYR A 22 -0.64 -2.57 -7.60
N ASN A 23 -0.46 -3.12 -8.81
CA ASN A 23 0.58 -2.69 -9.75
C ASN A 23 2.00 -2.62 -9.13
N GLY A 24 2.34 -3.57 -8.26
CA GLY A 24 3.63 -3.62 -7.56
C GLY A 24 3.76 -2.64 -6.38
N ILE A 25 2.69 -1.92 -6.01
CA ILE A 25 2.65 -0.99 -4.87
C ILE A 25 1.86 -1.62 -3.73
N ARG A 26 2.42 -1.57 -2.51
CA ARG A 26 1.74 -2.00 -1.29
C ARG A 26 0.85 -0.89 -0.76
N LEU A 27 -0.45 -1.10 -0.86
CA LEU A 27 -1.49 -0.20 -0.40
C LEU A 27 -2.15 -0.74 0.87
N PRO A 28 -2.84 0.12 1.65
CA PRO A 28 -3.64 -0.34 2.77
C PRO A 28 -4.74 -1.33 2.36
N PRO A 29 -5.20 -2.20 3.27
CA PRO A 29 -6.16 -3.25 2.93
C PRO A 29 -7.55 -2.69 2.54
N PHE A 30 -7.89 -1.47 2.98
CA PHE A 30 -9.14 -0.80 2.61
C PHE A 30 -9.20 -0.33 1.16
N CYS A 31 -8.06 -0.26 0.47
CA CYS A 31 -7.98 0.05 -0.95
C CYS A 31 -8.35 -1.16 -1.82
N ARG A 32 -8.37 -2.37 -1.26
CA ARG A 32 -8.78 -3.59 -1.95
C ARG A 32 -10.25 -3.48 -2.37
N GLY A 33 -10.53 -3.78 -3.64
CA GLY A 33 -11.89 -3.80 -4.20
C GLY A 33 -12.46 -2.44 -4.63
N LYS A 34 -11.85 -1.31 -4.22
CA LYS A 34 -12.27 0.04 -4.63
C LYS A 34 -11.44 0.63 -5.77
N MET A 35 -10.47 -0.10 -6.29
CA MET A 35 -9.56 0.41 -7.34
C MET A 35 -10.29 0.78 -8.62
N GLU A 36 -11.26 -0.03 -9.03
CA GLU A 36 -12.09 0.25 -10.20
C GLU A 36 -12.93 1.52 -9.97
N GLU A 37 -13.58 1.64 -8.82
CA GLU A 37 -14.35 2.83 -8.44
C GLU A 37 -13.49 4.11 -8.38
N ILE A 38 -12.25 4.01 -7.91
CA ILE A 38 -11.30 5.13 -7.87
C ILE A 38 -10.90 5.55 -9.29
N SER A 39 -10.71 4.58 -10.19
CA SER A 39 -10.38 4.84 -11.60
C SER A 39 -11.54 5.48 -12.35
N ASP A 40 -12.77 5.04 -12.09
CA ASP A 40 -13.99 5.57 -12.70
C ASP A 40 -14.57 6.78 -11.95
N PHE A 41 -13.85 7.30 -10.94
CA PHE A 41 -14.34 8.41 -10.13
C PHE A 41 -14.60 9.65 -11.01
N PRO A 42 -15.84 10.17 -11.07
CA PRO A 42 -16.19 11.26 -11.98
C PRO A 42 -15.59 12.58 -11.49
N VAL A 43 -14.47 12.97 -12.10
CA VAL A 43 -13.76 14.21 -11.77
C VAL A 43 -14.38 15.40 -12.51
N ARG A 44 -14.63 16.49 -11.80
CA ARG A 44 -15.05 17.76 -12.41
C ARG A 44 -13.83 18.62 -12.71
N LYS A 45 -13.95 19.48 -13.72
CA LYS A 45 -12.86 20.38 -14.17
C LYS A 45 -12.35 21.35 -13.08
N ASN A 46 -13.18 21.66 -12.10
CA ASN A 46 -12.88 22.63 -11.04
C ASN A 46 -12.55 21.95 -9.70
N ASP A 47 -12.39 20.62 -9.67
CA ASP A 47 -12.04 19.91 -8.45
C ASP A 47 -10.56 20.14 -8.10
N ILE A 48 -10.29 20.28 -6.81
CA ILE A 48 -8.93 20.46 -6.28
C ILE A 48 -8.51 19.17 -5.59
N TRP A 49 -7.42 18.57 -6.07
CA TRP A 49 -6.86 17.33 -5.53
C TRP A 49 -5.63 17.65 -4.69
N ILE A 50 -5.62 17.19 -3.44
CA ILE A 50 -4.45 17.30 -2.56
C ILE A 50 -3.88 15.90 -2.38
N VAL A 51 -2.65 15.70 -2.87
CA VAL A 51 -1.95 14.42 -2.83
C VAL A 51 -0.74 14.56 -1.93
N THR A 52 -0.62 13.70 -0.93
CA THR A 52 0.50 13.68 0.03
C THR A 52 0.94 12.24 0.28
N TYR A 53 2.20 12.06 0.66
CA TYR A 53 2.64 10.78 1.18
C TYR A 53 2.07 10.58 2.59
N PRO A 54 1.68 9.36 3.00
CA PRO A 54 1.09 9.15 4.32
C PRO A 54 1.98 9.69 5.46
N LYS A 55 1.40 10.55 6.32
CA LYS A 55 2.06 11.20 7.48
C LYS A 55 3.14 12.24 7.14
N SER A 56 2.99 12.92 6.00
CA SER A 56 3.84 14.08 5.61
C SER A 56 3.51 15.34 6.40
#